data_AF-A0A239FKG2-F1
#
_entry.id   AF-A0A239FKG2-F1
#
_cell.length_a   1.000
_cell.length_b   1.000
_cell.length_c   1.000
_cell.angle_alpha   90.00
_cell.angle_beta   90.00
_cell.angle_gamma   90.00
#
_symmetry.space_group_name_H-M   'P 1'
#
loop_
_entity.id
_entity.type
_entity.pdbx_description
1 polymer ?
#
loop_
_entity_poly.entity_id
_entity_poly.type
_entity_poly.pdbx_seq_one_letter_code
_entity_poly.pdbx_strand_id
1 'polypeptide(L)'
;MFPLGPLLAGLVLFVSATAFGAGVMRKLVQVHEARHELKRGSAGFLRTVAGWSMIGFWAMATWFVATIIGDWGVSGDLGGAVARSWLRLEILLHIASALAEADS
;
A
#
# COMPACT_ATOMS: atom_id res chain seq x y z
N MET A 1 4.07 -33.75 5.06
CA MET A 1 2.86 -32.96 4.73
C MET A 1 3.34 -31.62 4.19
N PHE A 2 2.93 -31.23 2.99
CA PHE A 2 3.23 -29.88 2.48
C PHE A 2 2.60 -28.85 3.42
N PRO A 3 3.34 -27.83 3.90
CA PRO A 3 2.74 -26.77 4.69
C PRO A 3 1.85 -25.96 3.75
N LEU A 4 0.53 -26.11 3.89
CA LEU A 4 -0.47 -25.35 3.11
C LEU A 4 -0.55 -23.88 3.56
N GLY A 5 -0.06 -23.56 4.75
CA GLY A 5 -0.05 -22.20 5.32
C GLY A 5 0.65 -21.17 4.41
N PRO A 6 1.91 -21.38 4.02
CA PRO A 6 2.63 -20.48 3.10
C PRO A 6 1.94 -20.28 1.74
N LEU A 7 1.31 -21.33 1.20
CA LEU A 7 0.58 -21.25 -0.08
C LEU A 7 -0.69 -20.41 0.05
N LEU A 8 -1.47 -20.61 1.11
CA LEU A 8 -2.67 -19.82 1.39
C LEU A 8 -2.32 -18.35 1.68
N ALA A 9 -1.26 -18.12 2.45
CA ALA A 9 -0.71 -16.79 2.70
C ALA A 9 -0.34 -16.07 1.40
N GLY A 10 0.37 -16.76 0.49
CA GLY A 10 0.71 -16.24 -0.83
C GLY A 10 -0.51 -15.92 -1.69
N LEU A 11 -1.53 -16.79 -1.68
CA LEU A 11 -2.79 -16.59 -2.40
C LEU A 11 -3.56 -15.37 -1.89
N VAL A 12 -3.70 -15.23 -0.57
CA VAL A 12 -4.39 -14.09 0.06
C VAL A 12 -3.65 -12.79 -0.25
N LEU A 13 -2.32 -12.80 -0.16
CA LEU A 13 -1.50 -11.65 -0.52
C LEU A 13 -1.69 -11.27 -1.99
N PHE A 14 -1.65 -12.26 -2.88
CA PHE A 14 -1.79 -12.05 -4.32
C PHE A 14 -3.16 -11.46 -4.67
N VAL A 15 -4.24 -12.07 -4.18
CA VAL A 15 -5.62 -11.59 -4.43
C VAL A 15 -5.82 -10.19 -3.88
N SER A 16 -5.33 -9.91 -2.67
CA SER A 16 -5.45 -8.59 -2.05
C SER A 16 -4.66 -7.54 -2.84
N ALA A 17 -3.41 -7.83 -3.19
CA ALA A 17 -2.58 -6.94 -3.99
C ALA A 17 -3.20 -6.67 -5.37
N THR A 18 -3.73 -7.69 -6.04
CA THR A 18 -4.39 -7.54 -7.34
C THR A 18 -5.68 -6.72 -7.25
N ALA A 19 -6.55 -7.00 -6.27
CA ALA A 19 -7.83 -6.29 -6.13
C ALA A 19 -7.62 -4.80 -5.84
N PHE A 20 -6.70 -4.47 -4.92
CA PHE A 20 -6.38 -3.09 -4.60
C PHE A 20 -5.60 -2.40 -5.74
N GLY A 21 -4.65 -3.10 -6.37
CA GLY A 21 -3.87 -2.57 -7.50
C GLY A 21 -4.73 -2.26 -8.73
N ALA A 22 -5.76 -3.08 -9.01
CA ALA A 22 -6.71 -2.82 -10.09
C ALA A 22 -7.51 -1.52 -9.89
N GLY A 23 -7.88 -1.20 -8.63
CA GLY A 23 -8.55 0.06 -8.29
C GLY A 23 -7.65 1.28 -8.53
N VAL A 24 -6.38 1.20 -8.14
CA VAL A 24 -5.37 2.24 -8.39
C VAL A 24 -5.15 2.42 -9.90
N MET A 25 -5.00 1.33 -10.65
CA MET A 25 -4.78 1.37 -12.09
C MET A 25 -5.92 2.04 -12.85
N ARG A 26 -7.18 1.73 -12.49
CA ARG A 26 -8.36 2.42 -13.06
C ARG A 26 -8.33 3.93 -12.81
N LYS A 27 -7.93 4.33 -11.62
CA LYS A 27 -7.82 5.75 -11.24
C LYS A 27 -6.70 6.45 -12.02
N LEU A 28 -5.57 5.78 -12.24
CA LEU A 28 -4.47 6.31 -13.06
C LEU A 28 -4.89 6.47 -14.52
N VAL A 29 -5.60 5.51 -15.09
CA VAL A 29 -6.14 5.58 -16.46
C VAL A 29 -7.11 6.76 -16.59
N GLN A 30 -8.06 6.92 -15.67
CA GLN A 30 -8.97 8.07 -15.69
C GLN A 30 -8.24 9.42 -15.59
N VAL A 31 -7.22 9.52 -14.74
CA VAL A 31 -6.41 10.74 -14.63
C VAL A 31 -5.62 10.98 -15.91
N HIS A 32 -5.11 9.93 -16.55
CA HIS A 32 -4.37 10.02 -17.80
C HIS A 32 -5.27 10.46 -18.97
N GLU A 33 -6.48 9.90 -19.09
CA GLU A 33 -7.47 10.30 -20.10
C GLU A 33 -7.93 11.75 -19.88
N ALA A 34 -8.25 12.13 -18.64
CA ALA A 34 -8.63 13.51 -18.31
C ALA A 34 -7.51 14.53 -18.57
N ARG A 35 -6.24 14.11 -18.46
CA ARG A 35 -5.06 14.93 -18.80
C ARG A 35 -4.94 15.16 -20.31
N HIS A 36 -5.35 14.20 -21.13
CA HIS A 36 -5.34 14.34 -22.58
C HIS A 36 -6.42 15.30 -23.08
N GLU A 37 -7.53 15.46 -22.36
CA GLU A 37 -8.63 16.37 -22.73
C GLU A 37 -8.43 17.82 -22.26
N LEU A 38 -7.66 18.08 -21.18
CA LEU A 38 -7.59 19.41 -20.56
C LEU A 38 -6.18 20.02 -20.59
N LYS A 39 -5.91 20.75 -21.68
CA LYS A 39 -4.67 21.50 -21.97
C LYS A 39 -4.43 22.79 -21.14
N ARG A 40 -5.06 23.03 -19.98
CA ARG A 40 -4.88 24.31 -19.24
C ARG A 40 -4.46 24.13 -17.78
N GLY A 41 -3.39 24.87 -17.44
CA GLY A 41 -2.56 24.78 -16.25
C GLY A 41 -3.28 24.95 -14.92
N SER A 42 -2.60 24.51 -13.86
CA SER A 42 -3.01 24.45 -12.44
C SER A 42 -3.62 23.12 -11.98
N ALA A 43 -4.73 22.64 -12.55
CA ALA A 43 -5.38 21.38 -12.06
C ALA A 43 -4.55 20.09 -12.29
N GLY A 44 -3.54 20.13 -13.16
CA GLY A 44 -2.69 18.98 -13.47
C GLY A 44 -1.69 18.60 -12.38
N PHE A 45 -1.19 19.56 -11.59
CA PHE A 45 -0.17 19.29 -10.56
C PHE A 45 -0.77 18.54 -9.36
N LEU A 46 -1.87 19.06 -8.80
CA LEU A 46 -2.63 18.41 -7.72
C LEU A 46 -3.14 17.01 -8.12
N ARG A 47 -3.59 16.80 -9.36
CA ARG A 47 -4.00 15.47 -9.85
C ARG A 47 -2.83 14.51 -10.06
N THR A 48 -1.67 15.01 -10.49
CA THR A 48 -0.47 14.18 -10.70
C THR A 48 0.10 13.75 -9.34
N VAL A 49 0.24 14.67 -8.39
CA VAL A 49 0.68 14.36 -7.02
C VAL A 49 -0.31 13.42 -6.34
N ALA A 50 -1.62 13.66 -6.44
CA ALA A 50 -2.63 12.76 -5.88
C ALA A 50 -2.59 11.34 -6.47
N GLY A 51 -2.22 11.19 -7.76
CA GLY A 51 -2.01 9.89 -8.38
C GLY A 51 -0.82 9.12 -7.77
N TRP A 52 0.32 9.79 -7.61
CA TRP A 52 1.53 9.19 -7.05
C TRP A 52 1.44 8.94 -5.54
N SER A 53 0.83 9.85 -4.76
CA SER A 53 0.57 9.65 -3.34
C SER A 53 -0.34 8.45 -3.09
N MET A 54 -1.34 8.22 -3.95
CA MET A 54 -2.20 7.03 -3.88
C MET A 54 -1.41 5.74 -4.12
N ILE A 55 -0.49 5.72 -5.09
CA ILE A 55 0.38 4.57 -5.36
C ILE A 55 1.32 4.32 -4.16
N GLY A 56 1.95 5.38 -3.62
CA GLY A 56 2.82 5.27 -2.45
C GLY A 56 2.09 4.72 -1.24
N PHE A 57 0.89 5.23 -0.96
CA PHE A 57 0.03 4.71 0.12
C PHE A 57 -0.34 3.24 -0.10
N TRP A 58 -0.70 2.85 -1.33
CA TRP A 58 -1.01 1.47 -1.69
C TRP A 58 0.19 0.53 -1.50
N ALA A 59 1.37 0.93 -1.98
CA ALA A 59 2.59 0.16 -1.84
C ALA A 59 2.95 -0.03 -0.36
N MET A 60 2.82 1.03 0.45
CA MET A 60 3.06 0.99 1.88
C MET A 60 2.08 0.07 2.62
N ALA A 61 0.78 0.15 2.31
CA ALA A 61 -0.23 -0.73 2.90
C ALA A 61 -0.01 -2.20 2.53
N THR A 62 0.29 -2.47 1.26
CA THR A 62 0.55 -3.83 0.75
C THR A 62 1.81 -4.41 1.40
N TRP A 63 2.89 -3.63 1.49
CA TRP A 63 4.12 -4.03 2.15
C TRP A 63 3.90 -4.31 3.65
N PHE A 64 3.16 -3.44 4.35
CA PHE A 64 2.84 -3.64 5.76
C PHE A 64 2.13 -4.97 5.99
N VAL A 65 1.07 -5.27 5.23
CA VAL A 65 0.35 -6.55 5.32
C VAL A 65 1.25 -7.74 4.97
N ALA A 66 2.09 -7.62 3.93
CA ALA A 66 3.04 -8.66 3.56
C ALA A 66 3.98 -9.03 4.71
N THR A 67 4.39 -8.05 5.52
CA THR A 67 5.30 -8.31 6.65
C THR A 67 4.64 -9.07 7.80
N ILE A 68 3.35 -8.82 8.05
CA ILE A 68 2.57 -9.57 9.06
C ILE A 68 2.39 -11.02 8.61
N ILE A 69 2.04 -11.21 7.34
CA ILE A 69 1.85 -12.54 6.75
C ILE A 69 3.16 -13.33 6.72
N GLY A 70 4.28 -12.69 6.34
CA GLY A 70 5.59 -13.33 6.33
C GLY A 70 6.05 -13.73 7.73
N ASP A 71 5.88 -12.85 8.72
CA ASP A 71 6.21 -13.13 10.12
C ASP A 71 5.33 -14.23 10.72
N TRP A 72 4.03 -14.24 10.41
CA TRP A 72 3.13 -15.35 10.77
C TRP A 72 3.57 -16.66 10.11
N GLY A 73 3.96 -16.64 8.83
CA GLY A 73 4.43 -17.82 8.11
C GLY A 73 5.69 -18.44 8.71
N VAL A 74 6.58 -17.63 9.29
CA VAL A 74 7.82 -18.09 9.95
C VAL A 74 7.57 -18.52 11.39
N SER A 75 6.81 -17.73 12.16
CA SER A 75 6.61 -17.96 13.60
C SER A 75 5.48 -18.93 13.93
N GLY A 76 4.52 -19.12 13.02
CA GLY A 76 3.28 -19.87 13.26
C GLY A 76 2.30 -19.17 14.20
N ASP A 77 2.65 -18.01 14.76
CA ASP A 77 1.86 -17.26 15.74
C ASP A 77 1.35 -15.95 15.14
N LEU A 78 0.08 -15.94 14.74
CA LEU A 78 -0.58 -14.77 14.17
C LEU A 78 -0.74 -13.64 15.21
N GLY A 79 -1.03 -14.00 16.48
CA GLY A 79 -1.21 -13.03 17.56
C GLY A 79 0.08 -12.27 17.85
N GLY A 80 1.19 -13.01 17.97
CA GLY A 80 2.52 -12.43 18.11
C GLY A 80 2.95 -11.63 16.88
N ALA A 81 2.60 -12.08 15.67
CA ALA A 81 2.90 -11.33 14.45
C ALA A 81 2.18 -9.98 14.38
N VAL A 82 0.91 -9.95 14.76
CA VAL A 82 0.14 -8.70 14.86
C VAL A 82 0.72 -7.81 15.97
N ALA A 83 1.06 -8.36 17.14
CA ALA A 83 1.68 -7.60 18.22
C ALA A 83 3.01 -6.93 17.80
N ARG A 84 3.88 -7.66 17.08
CA ARG A 84 5.14 -7.11 16.52
C ARG A 84 4.90 -6.07 15.43
N SER A 85 3.79 -6.19 14.69
CA SER A 85 3.43 -5.24 13.64
C SER A 85 3.03 -3.86 14.18
N TRP A 86 2.60 -3.78 15.44
CA TRP A 86 2.21 -2.53 16.09
C TRP A 86 3.37 -1.53 16.15
N LEU A 87 4.56 -1.98 16.56
CA LEU A 87 5.78 -1.16 16.56
C LEU A 87 6.11 -0.64 15.16
N ARG A 88 5.91 -1.48 14.14
CA ARG A 88 6.16 -1.11 12.73
C ARG A 88 5.18 -0.05 12.25
N LEU A 89 3.91 -0.13 12.68
CA LEU A 89 2.90 0.88 12.38
C LEU A 89 3.23 2.22 13.07
N GLU A 90 3.61 2.18 14.34
CA GLU A 90 4.00 3.37 15.10
C GLU A 90 5.16 4.12 14.43
N ILE A 91 6.21 3.39 14.01
CA ILE A 91 7.33 3.97 13.27
C ILE A 91 6.87 4.61 11.95
N LEU A 92 5.98 3.94 11.20
CA LEU A 92 5.45 4.49 9.94
C LEU A 92 4.68 5.79 10.16
N LEU A 93 3.85 5.84 11.19
CA LEU A 93 3.09 7.05 11.54
C LEU A 93 4.01 8.17 12.00
N HIS A 94 5.06 7.85 12.77
CA HIS A 94 6.05 8.83 13.22
C HIS A 94 6.86 9.43 12.05
N ILE A 95 7.26 8.60 11.08
CA ILE A 95 7.91 9.06 9.85
C ILE A 95 6.94 9.93 9.04
N ALA A 96 5.68 9.53 8.92
CA ALA A 96 4.68 10.30 8.19
C ALA A 96 4.42 11.67 8.84
N SER A 97 4.36 11.75 10.17
CA SER A 97 4.23 13.04 10.87
C SER A 97 5.47 13.92 10.69
N ALA A 98 6.67 13.34 10.78
CA ALA A 98 7.92 14.08 10.57
C ALA A 98 8.02 14.64 9.14
N LEU A 99 7.55 13.89 8.13
CA LEU A 99 7.46 14.37 6.75
C LEU A 99 6.45 15.52 6.61
N ALA A 100 5.27 15.39 7.22
CA ALA A 100 4.23 16.41 7.14
C ALA A 100 4.65 17.73 7.79
N GLU A 101 5.40 17.68 8.89
CA GLU A 101 5.96 18.86 9.56
C GLU A 101 7.09 19.52 8.75
N ALA A 102 7.87 18.72 7.99
CA ALA A 102 8.94 19.24 7.14
C ALA A 102 8.44 19.92 5.86
N ASP A 103 7.25 19.56 5.39
CA ASP A 103 6.59 20.12 4.19
C ASP A 103 5.77 21.40 4.49
N SER A 104 5.53 21.74 5.76
CA SER A 104 4.77 22.93 6.21
C SER A 104 5.65 24.14 6.50
#